data_AF-A0A915ES42-F1
#
_entry.id   AF-A0A915ES42-F1
#
_cell.length_a   1.000
_cell.length_b   1.000
_cell.length_c   1.000
_cell.angle_alpha   90.00
_cell.angle_beta   90.00
_cell.angle_gamma   90.00
#
_symmetry.space_group_name_H-M   'P 1'
#
loop_
_entity.id
_entity.type
_entity.pdbx_description
1 polymer ?
#
loop_
_entity_poly.entity_id
_entity_poly.type
_entity_poly.pdbx_seq_one_letter_code
_entity_poly.pdbx_strand_id
1 'polypeptide(L)'
;MCKRLHNLGVNVKKISVVSDDIEDIAKEVKVFSKSYDWVFTTGGIGPTHDDRTFAGLSKAFDDELEENAELRSFVQVFLRKTKLKMWMKLWKSFIPKSVKLIWGKTLPDQDSYEGISFPSFQLHNVISFPGVPRFCELSFKQIETSLFPTPDPFFSKVLFLKRNEIHLQNQLTQIAEMHSDKEVSIGSYPVMGNSYFKTKLITECSSHESGAKAYEDLLFAFQEHVINYDETPWENTMAKLNAFRDSQPQVFKDKIDGAIQTIDSILDEYGLENTSLSFNGGKDCTVLLHLLRCRVDHRYGCDTVIKGFHILHEDEFPELTEFVRDISSKYKLEVRQISGALKGGLAQLKVDQPNIVAVLMGSRSTDPKGKYMKSNASGLTRTGHIS
;
A
#
# COMPACT_ATOMS: atom_id res chain seq x y z
N MET A 1 -8.97 -4.58 -6.40
CA MET A 1 -10.08 -5.42 -5.91
C MET A 1 -9.60 -6.71 -5.22
N CYS A 2 -9.05 -7.73 -5.92
CA CYS A 2 -8.81 -9.07 -5.33
C CYS A 2 -8.04 -9.10 -4.00
N LYS A 3 -6.94 -8.34 -3.85
CA LYS A 3 -6.21 -8.21 -2.56
C LYS A 3 -7.10 -7.72 -1.42
N ARG A 4 -8.04 -6.80 -1.69
CA ARG A 4 -8.97 -6.27 -0.68
C ARG A 4 -10.02 -7.31 -0.30
N LEU A 5 -10.54 -8.06 -1.27
CA LEU A 5 -11.47 -9.18 -1.04
C LEU A 5 -10.83 -10.28 -0.16
N HIS A 6 -9.59 -10.67 -0.45
CA HIS A 6 -8.85 -11.63 0.37
C HIS A 6 -8.68 -11.12 1.82
N ASN A 7 -8.31 -9.85 2.00
CA ASN A 7 -8.22 -9.21 3.33
C ASN A 7 -9.58 -9.05 4.06
N LEU A 8 -10.70 -9.39 3.42
CA LEU A 8 -12.05 -9.40 4.00
C LEU A 8 -12.57 -10.83 4.22
N GLY A 9 -11.77 -11.87 3.93
CA GLY A 9 -12.17 -13.28 4.03
C GLY A 9 -12.80 -13.87 2.77
N VAL A 10 -12.80 -13.14 1.64
CA VAL A 10 -13.49 -13.57 0.42
C VAL A 10 -12.56 -14.37 -0.48
N ASN A 11 -12.89 -15.65 -0.70
CA ASN A 11 -12.13 -16.55 -1.56
C ASN A 11 -12.39 -16.27 -3.06
N VAL A 12 -11.46 -15.57 -3.72
CA VAL A 12 -11.58 -15.24 -5.15
C VAL A 12 -11.29 -16.48 -6.01
N LYS A 13 -12.35 -17.22 -6.38
CA LYS A 13 -12.24 -18.49 -7.12
C LYS A 13 -11.86 -18.38 -8.59
N LYS A 14 -12.29 -17.32 -9.29
CA LYS A 14 -12.02 -17.11 -10.73
C LYS A 14 -12.00 -15.62 -11.06
N ILE A 15 -11.15 -15.26 -12.02
CA ILE A 15 -11.15 -13.95 -12.70
C ILE A 15 -11.43 -14.22 -14.18
N SER A 16 -12.22 -13.37 -14.82
CA SER A 16 -12.45 -13.41 -16.27
C SER A 16 -12.32 -12.01 -16.84
N VAL A 17 -11.89 -11.93 -18.10
CA VAL A 17 -11.81 -10.69 -18.87
C VAL A 17 -12.60 -10.94 -20.14
N VAL A 18 -13.65 -10.15 -20.34
CA VAL A 18 -14.59 -10.25 -21.46
C VAL A 18 -14.45 -9.05 -22.38
N SER A 19 -14.89 -9.18 -23.63
CA SER A 19 -14.98 -8.06 -24.57
C SER A 19 -16.17 -7.15 -24.21
N ASP A 20 -16.20 -5.93 -24.75
CA ASP A 20 -17.36 -5.02 -24.64
C ASP A 20 -18.54 -5.44 -25.56
N ASP A 21 -18.80 -6.75 -25.63
CA ASP A 21 -19.94 -7.34 -26.34
C ASP A 21 -21.04 -7.80 -25.36
N ILE A 22 -22.30 -7.60 -25.76
CA ILE A 22 -23.46 -7.86 -24.91
C ILE A 22 -23.66 -9.37 -24.68
N GLU A 23 -23.38 -10.23 -25.66
CA GLU A 23 -23.52 -11.68 -25.52
C GLU A 23 -22.42 -12.27 -24.63
N ASP A 24 -21.17 -11.84 -24.84
CA ASP A 24 -20.02 -12.27 -24.02
C ASP A 24 -20.22 -11.92 -22.54
N ILE A 25 -20.56 -10.67 -22.26
CA ILE A 25 -20.86 -10.18 -20.90
C ILE A 25 -22.04 -10.98 -20.31
N ALA A 26 -23.14 -11.10 -21.06
CA ALA A 26 -24.34 -11.77 -20.55
C ALA A 26 -24.08 -13.25 -20.21
N LYS A 27 -23.35 -13.95 -21.08
CA LYS A 27 -22.99 -15.37 -20.93
C LYS A 27 -22.08 -15.59 -19.73
N GLU A 28 -20.98 -14.85 -19.60
CA GLU A 28 -20.02 -15.04 -18.50
C GLU A 28 -20.66 -14.66 -17.16
N VAL A 29 -21.43 -13.56 -17.10
CA VAL A 29 -22.19 -13.19 -15.89
C VAL A 29 -23.21 -14.27 -15.50
N LYS A 30 -23.98 -14.81 -16.45
CA LYS A 30 -24.99 -15.86 -16.18
C LYS A 30 -24.35 -17.18 -15.71
N VAL A 31 -23.11 -17.47 -16.11
CA VAL A 31 -22.32 -18.59 -15.58
C VAL A 31 -21.80 -18.29 -14.18
N PHE A 32 -21.20 -17.11 -13.96
CA PHE A 32 -20.58 -16.74 -12.69
C PHE A 32 -21.60 -16.60 -11.57
N SER A 33 -22.73 -15.94 -11.85
CA SER A 33 -23.83 -15.72 -10.90
C SER A 33 -24.41 -17.04 -10.37
N LYS A 34 -24.37 -18.11 -11.18
CA LYS A 34 -24.78 -19.47 -10.79
C LYS A 34 -23.71 -20.27 -10.07
N SER A 35 -22.42 -19.93 -10.27
CA SER A 35 -21.28 -20.75 -9.80
C SER A 35 -20.62 -20.21 -8.53
N TYR A 36 -20.87 -18.95 -8.17
CA TYR A 36 -20.21 -18.24 -7.08
C TYR A 36 -21.22 -17.42 -6.26
N ASP A 37 -20.95 -17.27 -4.96
CA ASP A 37 -21.82 -16.53 -4.03
C ASP A 37 -21.94 -15.05 -4.41
N TRP A 38 -20.85 -14.46 -4.93
CA TRP A 38 -20.75 -13.07 -5.37
C TRP A 38 -20.00 -12.96 -6.70
N VAL A 39 -20.43 -12.03 -7.54
CA VAL A 39 -19.77 -11.66 -8.79
C VAL A 39 -19.47 -10.17 -8.77
N PHE A 40 -18.23 -9.80 -9.03
CA PHE A 40 -17.81 -8.40 -9.08
C PHE A 40 -17.35 -8.05 -10.49
N THR A 41 -17.96 -7.03 -11.11
CA THR A 41 -17.57 -6.52 -12.43
C THR A 41 -17.00 -5.10 -12.29
N THR A 42 -16.14 -4.70 -13.23
CA THR A 42 -15.58 -3.35 -13.28
C THR A 42 -15.35 -2.96 -14.73
N GLY A 43 -15.87 -1.79 -15.13
CA GLY A 43 -15.86 -1.32 -16.52
C GLY A 43 -17.23 -1.43 -17.22
N GLY A 44 -17.34 -0.79 -18.38
CA GLY A 44 -18.51 -0.84 -19.26
C GLY A 44 -19.81 -0.20 -18.71
N ILE A 45 -19.73 0.69 -17.72
CA ILE A 45 -20.88 1.38 -17.08
C ILE A 45 -20.87 2.91 -17.22
N GLY A 46 -19.95 3.45 -18.02
CA GLY A 46 -19.84 4.86 -18.34
C GLY A 46 -20.82 5.34 -19.43
N PRO A 47 -20.47 6.44 -20.13
CA PRO A 47 -21.31 7.07 -21.14
C PRO A 47 -20.91 6.81 -22.60
N THR A 48 -19.87 6.03 -22.87
CA THR A 48 -19.38 5.83 -24.23
C THR A 48 -20.11 4.66 -24.91
N HIS A 49 -19.95 4.50 -26.22
CA HIS A 49 -20.76 3.61 -27.06
C HIS A 49 -20.39 2.12 -26.92
N ASP A 50 -19.24 1.88 -26.31
CA ASP A 50 -18.60 0.65 -25.84
C ASP A 50 -18.96 0.32 -24.38
N ASP A 51 -19.59 1.22 -23.61
CA ASP A 51 -20.10 0.88 -22.28
C ASP A 51 -21.32 -0.05 -22.36
N ARG A 52 -21.07 -1.37 -22.39
CA ARG A 52 -22.08 -2.42 -22.61
C ARG A 52 -22.46 -3.25 -21.38
N THR A 53 -21.82 -3.07 -20.23
CA THR A 53 -22.07 -3.89 -19.02
C THR A 53 -23.54 -3.90 -18.62
N PHE A 54 -24.22 -2.75 -18.57
CA PHE A 54 -25.65 -2.71 -18.21
C PHE A 54 -26.54 -3.49 -19.18
N ALA A 55 -26.27 -3.43 -20.49
CA ALA A 55 -27.02 -4.20 -21.48
C ALA A 55 -26.73 -5.71 -21.37
N GLY A 56 -25.47 -6.09 -21.13
CA GLY A 56 -25.10 -7.48 -20.85
C GLY A 56 -25.74 -8.03 -19.56
N LEU A 57 -25.83 -7.22 -18.51
CA LEU A 57 -26.54 -7.56 -17.26
C LEU A 57 -28.05 -7.75 -17.47
N SER A 58 -28.70 -6.81 -18.16
CA SER A 58 -30.12 -6.91 -18.53
C SER A 58 -30.38 -8.21 -19.31
N LYS A 59 -29.53 -8.53 -20.30
CA LYS A 59 -29.63 -9.78 -21.05
C LYS A 59 -29.30 -11.04 -20.23
N ALA A 60 -28.37 -10.96 -19.27
CA ALA A 60 -28.01 -12.11 -18.43
C ALA A 60 -29.19 -12.59 -17.58
N PHE A 61 -30.00 -11.66 -17.08
CA PHE A 61 -31.09 -11.94 -16.12
C PHE A 61 -32.49 -11.75 -16.70
N ASP A 62 -32.59 -11.56 -18.03
CA ASP A 62 -33.86 -11.39 -18.73
C ASP A 62 -34.67 -10.17 -18.19
N ASP A 63 -33.95 -9.09 -17.86
CA ASP A 63 -34.44 -7.83 -17.27
C ASP A 63 -34.44 -6.68 -18.31
N GLU A 64 -35.25 -5.63 -18.09
CA GLU A 64 -35.41 -4.51 -19.04
C GLU A 64 -34.56 -3.29 -18.66
N LEU A 65 -33.99 -2.58 -19.64
CA LEU A 65 -33.30 -1.31 -19.40
C LEU A 65 -34.29 -0.14 -19.30
N GLU A 66 -34.37 0.50 -18.13
CA GLU A 66 -35.18 1.70 -17.91
C GLU A 66 -34.34 2.89 -17.42
N GLU A 67 -34.84 4.11 -17.62
CA GLU A 67 -34.13 5.33 -17.23
C GLU A 67 -34.29 5.61 -15.74
N ASN A 68 -33.23 5.41 -14.97
CA ASN A 68 -33.22 5.60 -13.52
C ASN A 68 -33.03 7.08 -13.14
N ALA A 69 -34.01 7.64 -12.41
CA ALA A 69 -34.03 9.06 -12.05
C ALA A 69 -32.96 9.48 -11.01
N GLU A 70 -32.56 8.55 -10.14
CA GLU A 70 -31.54 8.79 -9.10
C GLU A 70 -30.15 8.87 -9.75
N LEU A 71 -29.82 7.91 -10.62
CA LEU A 71 -28.62 7.93 -11.45
C LEU A 71 -28.56 9.18 -12.34
N ARG A 72 -29.68 9.55 -12.99
CA ARG A 72 -29.76 10.78 -13.81
C ARG A 72 -29.40 12.03 -13.00
N SER A 73 -29.89 12.09 -11.76
CA SER A 73 -29.61 13.21 -10.85
C SER A 73 -28.14 13.25 -10.44
N PHE A 74 -27.55 12.10 -10.08
CA PHE A 74 -26.12 11.97 -9.79
C PHE A 74 -25.25 12.41 -10.98
N VAL A 75 -25.53 11.90 -12.18
CA VAL A 75 -24.80 12.23 -13.41
C VAL A 75 -24.83 13.74 -13.69
N GLN A 76 -25.98 14.40 -13.49
CA GLN A 76 -26.10 15.84 -13.67
C GLN A 76 -25.23 16.64 -12.68
N VAL A 77 -25.14 16.20 -11.42
CA VAL A 77 -24.27 16.82 -10.40
C VAL A 77 -22.79 16.58 -10.71
N PHE A 78 -22.42 15.34 -11.02
CA PHE A 78 -21.05 14.96 -11.35
C PHE A 78 -20.49 15.74 -12.54
N LEU A 79 -21.26 15.84 -13.64
CA LEU A 79 -20.83 16.54 -14.86
C LEU A 79 -20.78 18.06 -14.70
N ARG A 80 -21.58 18.64 -13.80
CA ARG A 80 -21.47 20.05 -13.40
C ARG A 80 -20.14 20.31 -12.68
N LYS A 81 -19.78 19.49 -11.69
CA LYS A 81 -18.55 19.65 -10.88
C LYS A 81 -17.27 19.41 -11.70
N THR A 82 -17.27 18.42 -12.58
CA THR A 82 -16.07 18.02 -13.35
C THR A 82 -15.75 18.89 -14.57
N LYS A 83 -16.60 19.87 -14.90
CA LYS A 83 -16.52 20.66 -16.15
C LYS A 83 -16.57 19.84 -17.44
N LEU A 84 -16.86 18.53 -17.38
CA LEU A 84 -17.00 17.60 -18.52
C LEU A 84 -18.31 17.83 -19.31
N LYS A 85 -18.60 19.08 -19.70
CA LYS A 85 -19.88 19.49 -20.33
C LYS A 85 -20.22 18.69 -21.59
N MET A 86 -19.21 18.24 -22.34
CA MET A 86 -19.38 17.43 -23.55
C MET A 86 -20.07 16.07 -23.27
N TRP A 87 -19.94 15.54 -22.06
CA TRP A 87 -20.40 14.19 -21.68
C TRP A 87 -21.89 14.19 -21.24
N MET A 88 -22.49 15.37 -21.00
CA MET A 88 -23.90 15.52 -20.55
C MET A 88 -24.95 15.00 -21.54
N LYS A 89 -24.60 14.84 -22.83
CA LYS A 89 -25.50 14.30 -23.86
C LYS A 89 -25.31 12.80 -24.12
N LEU A 90 -24.27 12.20 -23.56
CA LEU A 90 -23.86 10.83 -23.84
C LEU A 90 -24.19 9.87 -22.69
N TRP A 91 -24.12 10.33 -21.44
CA TRP A 91 -24.42 9.48 -20.28
C TRP A 91 -25.92 9.20 -20.14
N LYS A 92 -26.36 8.15 -20.83
CA LYS A 92 -27.70 7.58 -20.70
C LYS A 92 -27.80 6.90 -19.34
N SER A 93 -28.70 7.38 -18.48
CA SER A 93 -28.95 6.77 -17.15
C SER A 93 -29.86 5.55 -17.23
N PHE A 94 -29.69 4.73 -18.27
CA PHE A 94 -30.47 3.52 -18.51
C PHE A 94 -29.74 2.33 -17.89
N ILE A 95 -30.41 1.66 -16.94
CA ILE A 95 -29.87 0.50 -16.21
C ILE A 95 -30.96 -0.58 -16.14
N PRO A 96 -30.61 -1.86 -15.89
CA PRO A 96 -31.60 -2.90 -15.69
C PRO A 96 -32.52 -2.52 -14.53
N LYS A 97 -33.83 -2.63 -14.74
CA LYS A 97 -34.89 -2.21 -13.82
C LYS A 97 -34.76 -2.80 -12.42
N SER A 98 -34.25 -4.02 -12.32
CA SER A 98 -34.07 -4.73 -11.05
C SER A 98 -32.75 -4.36 -10.34
N VAL A 99 -31.96 -3.42 -10.88
CA VAL A 99 -30.74 -2.92 -10.22
C VAL A 99 -31.08 -2.09 -9.00
N LYS A 100 -30.45 -2.47 -7.88
CA LYS A 100 -30.34 -1.65 -6.68
C LYS A 100 -29.08 -0.79 -6.77
N LEU A 101 -29.22 0.53 -6.69
CA LEU A 101 -28.10 1.44 -6.46
C LEU A 101 -27.65 1.33 -5.00
N ILE A 102 -26.36 1.05 -4.79
CA ILE A 102 -25.73 1.07 -3.48
C ILE A 102 -24.84 2.31 -3.40
N TRP A 103 -25.14 3.18 -2.45
CA TRP A 103 -24.41 4.41 -2.20
C TRP A 103 -23.51 4.28 -0.96
N GLY A 104 -22.32 4.87 -1.04
CA GLY A 104 -21.52 5.11 0.16
C GLY A 104 -22.16 6.10 1.10
N LYS A 105 -22.00 5.90 2.41
CA LYS A 105 -22.60 6.73 3.47
C LYS A 105 -22.08 8.18 3.54
N THR A 106 -21.10 8.60 2.72
CA THR A 106 -20.45 9.96 2.71
C THR A 106 -19.65 10.23 4.01
N LEU A 107 -18.76 11.23 4.23
CA LEU A 107 -18.24 12.48 3.59
C LEU A 107 -16.67 12.42 3.60
N PRO A 108 -15.89 13.28 2.87
CA PRO A 108 -15.69 14.70 3.19
C PRO A 108 -15.90 15.70 2.04
N ASP A 109 -16.34 16.89 2.44
CA ASP A 109 -16.51 18.14 1.68
C ASP A 109 -17.46 18.11 0.46
N GLN A 110 -18.55 18.88 0.58
CA GLN A 110 -19.54 19.05 -0.48
C GLN A 110 -19.04 19.94 -1.62
N ASP A 111 -17.92 20.66 -1.48
CA ASP A 111 -17.35 21.52 -2.52
C ASP A 111 -16.13 20.91 -3.24
N SER A 112 -15.59 19.80 -2.75
CA SER A 112 -14.48 19.09 -3.41
C SER A 112 -14.94 18.09 -4.48
N TYR A 113 -14.04 17.76 -5.42
CA TYR A 113 -14.21 16.63 -6.36
C TYR A 113 -14.08 15.26 -5.65
N GLU A 114 -13.44 15.22 -4.49
CA GLU A 114 -13.09 13.99 -3.78
C GLU A 114 -14.24 13.47 -2.89
N GLY A 115 -15.21 14.34 -2.56
CA GLY A 115 -16.42 14.00 -1.80
C GLY A 115 -17.56 13.36 -2.61
N ILE A 116 -17.37 13.08 -3.91
CA ILE A 116 -18.43 12.51 -4.75
C ILE A 116 -18.54 10.99 -4.54
N SER A 117 -19.62 10.56 -3.87
CA SER A 117 -20.01 9.14 -3.72
C SER A 117 -20.41 8.58 -5.09
N PHE A 118 -19.65 7.61 -5.61
CA PHE A 118 -19.99 6.90 -6.85
C PHE A 118 -20.84 5.67 -6.53
N PRO A 119 -22.01 5.50 -7.16
CA PRO A 119 -22.86 4.34 -6.89
C PRO A 119 -22.20 3.05 -7.38
N SER A 120 -22.39 1.99 -6.61
CA SER A 120 -22.24 0.61 -7.08
C SER A 120 -23.60 0.08 -7.51
N PHE A 121 -23.63 -0.81 -8.50
CA PHE A 121 -24.86 -1.30 -9.12
C PHE A 121 -25.03 -2.78 -8.81
N GLN A 122 -25.99 -3.15 -7.97
CA GLN A 122 -26.27 -4.54 -7.61
C GLN A 122 -27.46 -5.09 -8.40
N LEU A 123 -27.26 -6.22 -9.08
CA LEU A 123 -28.31 -7.04 -9.68
C LEU A 123 -28.11 -8.49 -9.24
N HIS A 124 -29.06 -9.04 -8.48
CA HIS A 124 -28.89 -10.31 -7.76
C HIS A 124 -27.58 -10.32 -6.92
N ASN A 125 -26.71 -11.29 -7.15
CA ASN A 125 -25.37 -11.39 -6.53
C ASN A 125 -24.25 -10.74 -7.35
N VAL A 126 -24.58 -10.01 -8.42
CA VAL A 126 -23.63 -9.28 -9.26
C VAL A 126 -23.56 -7.82 -8.80
N ILE A 127 -22.36 -7.34 -8.49
CA ILE A 127 -22.09 -5.95 -8.13
C ILE A 127 -21.11 -5.35 -9.13
N SER A 128 -21.54 -4.26 -9.78
CA SER A 128 -20.78 -3.60 -10.85
C SER A 128 -20.20 -2.27 -10.38
N PHE A 129 -18.92 -2.08 -10.69
CA PHE A 129 -18.14 -0.88 -10.34
C PHE A 129 -17.66 -0.12 -11.60
N PRO A 130 -17.30 1.18 -11.47
CA PRO A 130 -16.66 1.93 -12.54
C PRO A 130 -15.36 1.27 -13.04
N GLY A 131 -15.01 1.49 -14.31
CA GLY A 131 -13.74 1.02 -14.89
C GLY A 131 -12.52 1.87 -14.52
N VAL A 132 -12.73 3.15 -14.19
CA VAL A 132 -11.65 4.05 -13.74
C VAL A 132 -11.19 3.62 -12.34
N PRO A 133 -9.92 3.23 -12.12
CA PRO A 133 -9.47 2.60 -10.87
C PRO A 133 -9.82 3.39 -9.61
N ARG A 134 -9.59 4.71 -9.61
CA ARG A 134 -9.93 5.60 -8.48
C ARG A 134 -11.41 5.54 -8.10
N PHE A 135 -12.32 5.46 -9.07
CA PHE A 135 -13.75 5.38 -8.78
C PHE A 135 -14.17 3.97 -8.33
N CYS A 136 -13.56 2.92 -8.89
CA CYS A 136 -13.75 1.55 -8.42
C CYS A 136 -13.32 1.39 -6.95
N GLU A 137 -12.15 1.91 -6.58
CA GLU A 137 -11.60 1.83 -5.23
C GLU A 137 -12.47 2.60 -4.22
N LEU A 138 -12.89 3.82 -4.56
CA LEU A 138 -13.78 4.61 -3.72
C LEU A 138 -15.14 3.94 -3.52
N SER A 139 -15.78 3.46 -4.60
CA SER A 139 -17.10 2.84 -4.54
C SER A 139 -17.05 1.49 -3.80
N PHE A 140 -16.03 0.66 -4.04
CA PHE A 140 -15.82 -0.58 -3.28
C PHE A 140 -15.63 -0.32 -1.78
N LYS A 141 -14.69 0.59 -1.42
CA LYS A 141 -14.40 0.95 -0.03
C LYS A 141 -15.63 1.50 0.71
N GLN A 142 -16.53 2.15 -0.01
CA GLN A 142 -17.77 2.69 0.54
C GLN A 142 -18.82 1.63 0.90
N ILE A 143 -18.82 0.48 0.23
CA ILE A 143 -19.80 -0.60 0.43
C ILE A 143 -19.24 -1.82 1.16
N GLU A 144 -17.91 -1.94 1.28
CA GLU A 144 -17.24 -3.14 1.82
C GLU A 144 -17.79 -3.56 3.20
N THR A 145 -18.00 -2.62 4.13
CA THR A 145 -18.56 -2.90 5.47
C THR A 145 -20.03 -3.30 5.44
N SER A 146 -20.76 -2.98 4.36
CA SER A 146 -22.15 -3.42 4.17
C SER A 146 -22.24 -4.80 3.52
N LEU A 147 -21.24 -5.21 2.73
CA LEU A 147 -21.16 -6.54 2.13
C LEU A 147 -20.53 -7.55 3.09
N PHE A 148 -19.52 -7.11 3.84
CA PHE A 148 -18.70 -7.91 4.74
C PHE A 148 -18.67 -7.24 6.13
N PRO A 149 -19.79 -7.27 6.89
CA PRO A 149 -19.91 -6.59 8.18
C PRO A 149 -19.03 -7.22 9.27
N THR A 150 -18.74 -8.52 9.13
CA THR A 150 -17.84 -9.30 9.98
C THR A 150 -16.73 -9.89 9.10
N PRO A 151 -15.69 -9.11 8.77
CA PRO A 151 -14.60 -9.62 7.95
C PRO A 151 -13.79 -10.67 8.71
N ASP A 152 -13.57 -11.82 8.09
CA ASP A 152 -12.81 -12.95 8.65
C ASP A 152 -11.61 -13.25 7.73
N PRO A 153 -10.53 -12.45 7.82
CA PRO A 153 -9.41 -12.55 6.89
C PRO A 153 -8.71 -13.90 7.00
N PHE A 154 -8.36 -14.47 5.84
CA PHE A 154 -7.51 -15.66 5.78
C PHE A 154 -6.25 -15.47 6.62
N PHE A 155 -5.84 -16.53 7.30
CA PHE A 155 -4.48 -16.59 7.81
C PHE A 155 -3.53 -16.53 6.61
N SER A 156 -2.63 -15.56 6.59
CA SER A 156 -1.53 -15.48 5.62
C SER A 156 -0.26 -15.05 6.35
N LYS A 157 0.79 -15.88 6.27
CA LYS A 157 2.12 -15.60 6.82
C LYS A 157 3.20 -15.92 5.80
N VAL A 158 4.28 -15.17 5.87
CA VAL A 158 5.42 -15.27 4.97
C VAL A 158 6.66 -15.59 5.79
N LEU A 159 7.44 -16.59 5.34
CA LEU A 159 8.73 -16.94 5.93
C LEU A 159 9.84 -16.78 4.88
N PHE A 160 10.86 -16.00 5.19
CA PHE A 160 12.01 -15.78 4.31
C PHE A 160 13.19 -16.65 4.77
N LEU A 161 13.75 -17.42 3.84
CA LEU A 161 14.80 -18.40 4.11
C LEU A 161 16.08 -18.12 3.31
N LYS A 162 17.24 -18.26 3.97
CA LYS A 162 18.58 -18.05 3.37
C LYS A 162 19.04 -19.17 2.43
N ARG A 163 18.31 -20.29 2.37
CA ARG A 163 18.61 -21.44 1.51
C ARG A 163 17.72 -21.47 0.27
N ASN A 164 18.26 -21.98 -0.83
CA ASN A 164 17.51 -22.29 -2.04
C ASN A 164 16.53 -23.46 -1.80
N GLU A 165 15.35 -23.35 -2.38
CA GLU A 165 14.21 -24.29 -2.30
C GLU A 165 14.58 -25.77 -2.47
N ILE A 166 15.46 -26.09 -3.42
CA ILE A 166 15.87 -27.47 -3.71
C ILE A 166 16.47 -28.22 -2.50
N HIS A 167 17.03 -27.48 -1.52
CA HIS A 167 17.56 -28.05 -0.29
C HIS A 167 16.53 -28.18 0.83
N LEU A 168 15.31 -27.67 0.63
CA LEU A 168 14.21 -27.62 1.59
C LEU A 168 13.08 -28.58 1.22
N GLN A 169 13.00 -28.96 -0.06
CA GLN A 169 11.89 -29.72 -0.66
C GLN A 169 11.40 -30.90 0.18
N ASN A 170 12.30 -31.78 0.65
CA ASN A 170 11.92 -32.96 1.43
C ASN A 170 11.20 -32.60 2.76
N GLN A 171 11.72 -31.60 3.49
CA GLN A 171 11.10 -31.14 4.74
C GLN A 171 9.79 -30.38 4.47
N LEU A 172 9.75 -29.58 3.39
CA LEU A 172 8.54 -28.88 2.97
C LEU A 172 7.41 -29.85 2.60
N THR A 173 7.71 -30.91 1.86
CA THR A 173 6.73 -31.94 1.50
C THR A 173 6.18 -32.63 2.75
N GLN A 174 7.04 -33.04 3.69
CA GLN A 174 6.60 -33.66 4.95
C GLN A 174 5.69 -32.73 5.77
N ILE A 175 6.00 -31.43 5.85
CA ILE A 175 5.19 -30.46 6.60
C ILE A 175 3.87 -30.17 5.89
N ALA A 176 3.86 -30.09 4.55
CA ALA A 176 2.64 -29.94 3.77
C ALA A 176 1.72 -31.16 3.90
N GLU A 177 2.26 -32.38 3.89
CA GLU A 177 1.50 -33.61 4.13
C GLU A 177 0.86 -33.63 5.52
N MET A 178 1.59 -33.22 6.57
CA MET A 178 1.07 -33.15 7.97
C MET A 178 -0.09 -32.16 8.20
N HIS A 179 -0.34 -31.23 7.26
CA HIS A 179 -1.42 -30.25 7.34
C HIS A 179 -2.37 -30.28 6.13
N SER A 180 -2.24 -31.31 5.27
CA SER A 180 -3.03 -31.48 4.05
C SER A 180 -4.53 -31.68 4.30
N ASP A 181 -4.90 -32.12 5.50
CA ASP A 181 -6.26 -32.32 5.99
C ASP A 181 -6.95 -31.04 6.49
N LYS A 182 -6.21 -29.94 6.66
CA LYS A 182 -6.66 -28.71 7.35
C LYS A 182 -6.83 -27.49 6.43
N GLU A 183 -6.99 -27.70 5.12
CA GLU A 183 -7.03 -26.64 4.10
C GLU A 183 -5.81 -25.68 4.11
N VAL A 184 -4.67 -26.11 4.67
CA VAL A 184 -3.46 -25.29 4.70
C VAL A 184 -2.74 -25.36 3.34
N SER A 185 -2.57 -24.21 2.71
CA SER A 185 -1.71 -24.02 1.55
C SER A 185 -0.31 -23.60 2.00
N ILE A 186 0.72 -24.32 1.56
CA ILE A 186 2.13 -23.94 1.75
C ILE A 186 2.76 -23.75 0.38
N GLY A 187 2.84 -22.51 -0.08
CA GLY A 187 3.54 -22.13 -1.30
C GLY A 187 5.03 -21.92 -1.05
N SER A 188 5.87 -22.38 -1.96
CA SER A 188 7.32 -22.15 -1.96
C SER A 188 7.71 -21.40 -3.24
N TYR A 189 8.52 -20.36 -3.10
CA TYR A 189 8.90 -19.45 -4.18
C TYR A 189 10.41 -19.15 -4.13
N PRO A 190 11.20 -19.64 -5.10
CA PRO A 190 12.63 -19.35 -5.15
C PRO A 190 12.89 -17.93 -5.64
N VAL A 191 13.87 -17.24 -5.06
CA VAL A 191 14.20 -15.85 -5.39
C VAL A 191 15.64 -15.73 -5.88
N MET A 192 15.77 -15.39 -7.16
CA MET A 192 17.05 -15.13 -7.82
C MET A 192 17.53 -13.70 -7.56
N GLY A 193 18.85 -13.48 -7.58
CA GLY A 193 19.46 -12.14 -7.46
C GLY A 193 19.39 -11.46 -6.08
N ASN A 194 18.50 -11.87 -5.18
CA ASN A 194 18.42 -11.30 -3.83
C ASN A 194 19.63 -11.74 -2.97
N SER A 195 20.29 -10.78 -2.31
CA SER A 195 21.47 -11.02 -1.48
C SER A 195 21.16 -11.43 -0.03
N TYR A 196 19.95 -11.14 0.44
CA TYR A 196 19.49 -11.44 1.79
C TYR A 196 18.91 -12.85 1.87
N PHE A 197 17.86 -13.15 1.12
CA PHE A 197 17.14 -14.43 1.15
C PHE A 197 17.11 -15.11 -0.22
N LYS A 198 16.73 -16.40 -0.23
CA LYS A 198 16.76 -17.27 -1.42
C LYS A 198 15.46 -18.03 -1.67
N THR A 199 14.64 -18.24 -0.64
CA THR A 199 13.30 -18.82 -0.76
C THR A 199 12.33 -18.03 0.09
N LYS A 200 11.14 -17.80 -0.45
CA LYS A 200 9.98 -17.24 0.25
C LYS A 200 8.93 -18.34 0.38
N LEU A 201 8.58 -18.70 1.60
CA LEU A 201 7.44 -19.57 1.87
C LEU A 201 6.23 -18.70 2.22
N ILE A 202 5.05 -19.11 1.77
CA ILE A 202 3.78 -18.46 2.08
C ILE A 202 2.83 -19.53 2.63
N THR A 203 2.36 -19.35 3.87
CA THR A 203 1.38 -20.21 4.53
C THR A 203 0.03 -19.51 4.51
N GLU A 204 -0.96 -20.09 3.86
CA GLU A 204 -2.33 -19.57 3.76
C GLU A 204 -3.37 -20.59 4.22
N CYS A 205 -4.37 -20.15 4.99
CA CYS A 205 -5.45 -21.02 5.47
C CYS A 205 -6.74 -20.25 5.78
N SER A 206 -7.88 -20.92 5.63
CA SER A 206 -9.20 -20.48 6.13
C SER A 206 -9.25 -20.47 7.66
N SER A 207 -8.68 -21.48 8.32
CA SER A 207 -8.57 -21.58 9.78
C SER A 207 -7.34 -20.85 10.31
N HIS A 208 -7.54 -19.83 11.16
CA HIS A 208 -6.46 -19.11 11.80
C HIS A 208 -5.64 -19.96 12.78
N GLU A 209 -6.25 -20.98 13.40
CA GLU A 209 -5.57 -21.95 14.26
C GLU A 209 -4.69 -22.90 13.44
N SER A 210 -5.24 -23.49 12.37
CA SER A 210 -4.50 -24.45 11.54
C SER A 210 -3.36 -23.78 10.78
N GLY A 211 -3.60 -22.59 10.22
CA GLY A 211 -2.57 -21.79 9.57
C GLY A 211 -1.45 -21.38 10.52
N ALA A 212 -1.79 -20.93 11.74
CA ALA A 212 -0.80 -20.61 12.77
C ALA A 212 0.07 -21.83 13.12
N LYS A 213 -0.57 -22.99 13.35
CA LYS A 213 0.15 -24.21 13.69
C LYS A 213 1.11 -24.67 12.59
N ALA A 214 0.68 -24.63 11.32
CA ALA A 214 1.55 -24.97 10.19
C ALA A 214 2.72 -23.98 10.04
N TYR A 215 2.48 -22.69 10.27
CA TYR A 215 3.53 -21.66 10.25
C TYR A 215 4.55 -21.85 11.40
N GLU A 216 4.11 -22.23 12.60
CA GLU A 216 4.99 -22.60 13.72
C GLU A 216 5.85 -23.83 13.41
N ASP A 217 5.29 -24.86 12.78
CA ASP A 217 6.03 -26.06 12.39
C ASP A 217 7.10 -25.75 11.32
N LEU A 218 6.78 -24.87 10.36
CA LEU A 218 7.76 -24.35 9.38
C LEU A 218 8.86 -23.52 10.06
N LEU A 219 8.50 -22.63 11.00
CA LEU A 219 9.45 -21.85 11.78
C LEU A 219 10.42 -22.75 12.55
N PHE A 220 9.90 -23.77 13.23
CA PHE A 220 10.71 -24.72 13.98
C PHE A 220 11.64 -25.53 13.07
N ALA A 221 11.11 -26.08 11.98
CA ALA A 221 11.88 -26.91 11.04
C ALA A 221 13.01 -26.14 10.33
N PHE A 222 12.82 -24.83 10.09
CA PHE A 222 13.77 -24.00 9.35
C PHE A 222 14.45 -22.91 10.18
N GLN A 223 14.36 -22.94 11.51
CA GLN A 223 14.80 -21.87 12.43
C GLN A 223 16.20 -21.29 12.12
N GLU A 224 17.20 -22.14 11.84
CA GLU A 224 18.56 -21.70 11.53
C GLU A 224 18.70 -20.98 10.18
N HIS A 225 17.67 -21.05 9.33
CA HIS A 225 17.64 -20.55 7.96
C HIS A 225 16.70 -19.37 7.79
N VAL A 226 15.84 -19.09 8.79
CA VAL A 226 14.96 -17.92 8.84
C VAL A 226 15.78 -16.63 8.80
N ILE A 227 15.29 -15.67 8.02
CA ILE A 227 15.75 -14.29 8.00
C ILE A 227 14.59 -13.41 8.41
N ASN A 228 14.83 -12.50 9.36
CA ASN A 228 13.91 -11.39 9.58
C ASN A 228 14.05 -10.41 8.40
N TYR A 229 13.05 -10.40 7.51
CA TYR A 229 13.01 -9.58 6.32
C TYR A 229 11.60 -8.99 6.18
N ASP A 230 11.54 -7.70 5.85
CA ASP A 230 10.30 -6.98 5.59
C ASP A 230 10.34 -6.43 4.16
N GLU A 231 9.35 -6.81 3.35
CA GLU A 231 9.21 -6.33 1.97
C GLU A 231 8.63 -4.91 1.91
N THR A 232 7.93 -4.45 2.95
CA THR A 232 7.25 -3.14 2.98
C THR A 232 7.49 -2.34 4.27
N PRO A 233 8.74 -2.06 4.70
CA PRO A 233 9.04 -1.34 5.95
C PRO A 233 8.51 0.09 6.03
N TRP A 234 8.00 0.66 4.92
CA TRP A 234 7.29 1.95 4.87
C TRP A 234 5.76 1.83 5.14
N GLU A 235 5.23 0.62 5.37
CA GLU A 235 3.81 0.38 5.67
C GLU A 235 3.62 -0.02 7.14
N ASN A 236 2.55 0.49 7.78
CA ASN A 236 2.24 0.25 9.21
C ASN A 236 3.45 0.52 10.14
N THR A 237 4.24 1.54 9.78
CA THR A 237 5.58 1.83 10.29
C THR A 237 5.69 1.80 11.81
N MET A 238 4.81 2.51 12.53
CA MET A 238 4.80 2.53 14.00
C MET A 238 4.50 1.17 14.63
N ALA A 239 3.58 0.39 14.07
CA ALA A 239 3.27 -0.94 14.60
C ALA A 239 4.46 -1.90 14.41
N LYS A 240 5.10 -1.84 13.22
CA LYS A 240 6.31 -2.62 12.93
C LYS A 240 7.50 -2.18 13.79
N LEU A 241 7.72 -0.88 13.96
CA LEU A 241 8.79 -0.32 14.80
C LEU A 241 8.62 -0.73 16.26
N ASN A 242 7.40 -0.65 16.81
CA ASN A 242 7.12 -1.07 18.19
C ASN A 242 7.36 -2.58 18.36
N ALA A 243 6.80 -3.42 17.48
CA ALA A 243 7.02 -4.87 17.54
C ALA A 243 8.49 -5.26 17.39
N PHE A 244 9.23 -4.59 16.48
CA PHE A 244 10.67 -4.75 16.36
C PHE A 244 11.37 -4.35 17.65
N ARG A 245 11.20 -3.11 18.13
CA ARG A 245 11.78 -2.60 19.38
C ARG A 245 11.52 -3.55 20.54
N ASP A 246 10.29 -4.03 20.70
CA ASP A 246 9.91 -4.84 21.85
C ASP A 246 10.56 -6.24 21.85
N SER A 247 10.91 -6.76 20.66
CA SER A 247 11.71 -7.99 20.51
C SER A 247 13.20 -7.85 20.83
N GLN A 248 13.73 -6.62 20.96
CA GLN A 248 15.18 -6.38 21.16
C GLN A 248 15.59 -6.36 22.63
N PRO A 249 16.88 -6.60 22.96
CA PRO A 249 17.41 -6.41 24.31
C PRO A 249 17.28 -4.95 24.79
N GLN A 250 17.13 -4.74 26.11
CA GLN A 250 16.86 -3.40 26.68
C GLN A 250 17.84 -2.31 26.22
N VAL A 251 19.16 -2.61 26.21
CA VAL A 251 20.21 -1.67 25.76
C VAL A 251 20.00 -1.18 24.32
N PHE A 252 19.34 -1.97 23.47
CA PHE A 252 19.00 -1.58 22.11
C PHE A 252 17.65 -0.83 22.03
N LYS A 253 16.69 -1.15 22.92
CA LYS A 253 15.47 -0.34 23.09
C LYS A 253 15.81 1.10 23.49
N ASP A 254 16.69 1.27 24.48
CA ASP A 254 17.13 2.58 24.97
C ASP A 254 17.76 3.44 23.85
N LYS A 255 18.50 2.81 22.92
CA LYS A 255 19.06 3.47 21.73
C LYS A 255 17.98 3.91 20.74
N ILE A 256 16.99 3.03 20.45
CA ILE A 256 15.85 3.36 19.59
C ILE A 256 15.06 4.53 20.19
N ASP A 257 14.80 4.48 21.50
CA ASP A 257 14.05 5.51 22.23
C ASP A 257 14.79 6.86 22.22
N GLY A 258 16.10 6.88 22.45
CA GLY A 258 16.91 8.09 22.35
C GLY A 258 16.92 8.71 20.95
N ALA A 259 16.93 7.87 19.90
CA ALA A 259 16.83 8.33 18.51
C ALA A 259 15.43 8.89 18.20
N ILE A 260 14.36 8.22 18.65
CA ILE A 260 12.97 8.68 18.52
C ILE A 260 12.78 10.01 19.25
N GLN A 261 13.22 10.12 20.50
CA GLN A 261 13.11 11.33 21.32
C GLN A 261 13.87 12.50 20.68
N THR A 262 15.04 12.25 20.08
CA THR A 262 15.81 13.26 19.35
C THR A 262 15.05 13.77 18.13
N ILE A 263 14.42 12.87 17.35
CA ILE A 263 13.59 13.24 16.19
C ILE A 263 12.36 14.04 16.65
N ASP A 264 11.65 13.59 17.67
CA ASP A 264 10.47 14.29 18.20
C ASP A 264 10.83 15.69 18.71
N SER A 265 11.92 15.85 19.48
CA SER A 265 12.39 17.16 19.95
C SER A 265 12.78 18.12 18.80
N ILE A 266 13.27 17.60 17.66
CA ILE A 266 13.54 18.41 16.47
C ILE A 266 12.22 18.83 15.78
N LEU A 267 11.25 17.92 15.67
CA LEU A 267 9.94 18.19 15.10
C LEU A 267 9.09 19.12 15.99
N ASP A 268 9.26 19.07 17.31
CA ASP A 268 8.61 19.96 18.29
C ASP A 268 9.19 21.37 18.26
N GLU A 269 10.52 21.51 18.13
CA GLU A 269 11.18 22.83 18.11
C GLU A 269 11.03 23.56 16.77
N TYR A 270 11.02 22.84 15.64
CA TYR A 270 11.07 23.44 14.31
C TYR A 270 9.86 23.18 13.41
N GLY A 271 9.03 22.18 13.71
CA GLY A 271 8.02 21.70 12.77
C GLY A 271 8.61 20.87 11.63
N LEU A 272 7.76 20.07 10.98
CA LEU A 272 8.17 19.23 9.86
C LEU A 272 8.47 20.06 8.60
N GLU A 273 7.70 21.13 8.39
CA GLU A 273 7.78 21.99 7.22
C GLU A 273 9.10 22.75 7.10
N ASN A 274 9.78 22.99 8.24
CA ASN A 274 11.08 23.67 8.37
C ASN A 274 12.25 22.71 8.65
N THR A 275 11.98 21.40 8.61
CA THR A 275 12.97 20.32 8.78
C THR A 275 13.21 19.62 7.45
N SER A 276 14.46 19.26 7.16
CA SER A 276 14.82 18.49 5.97
C SER A 276 15.77 17.34 6.30
N LEU A 277 15.69 16.24 5.54
CA LEU A 277 16.59 15.09 5.67
C LEU A 277 17.70 15.10 4.61
N SER A 278 18.96 14.94 5.03
CA SER A 278 20.05 14.60 4.12
C SER A 278 20.03 13.10 3.83
N PHE A 279 19.74 12.71 2.59
CA PHE A 279 19.57 11.31 2.19
C PHE A 279 20.41 11.00 0.95
N ASN A 280 21.39 10.09 1.11
CA ASN A 280 22.34 9.68 0.07
C ASN A 280 22.29 8.17 -0.24
N GLY A 281 21.21 7.48 0.15
CA GLY A 281 21.09 6.02 -0.01
C GLY A 281 22.00 5.20 0.91
N GLY A 282 22.87 5.83 1.71
CA GLY A 282 23.68 5.14 2.72
C GLY A 282 22.84 4.42 3.77
N LYS A 283 23.45 3.41 4.43
CA LYS A 283 22.78 2.62 5.48
C LYS A 283 22.25 3.51 6.61
N ASP A 284 23.07 4.46 7.04
CA ASP A 284 22.85 5.28 8.23
C ASP A 284 21.75 6.32 8.00
N CYS A 285 21.72 6.96 6.82
CA CYS A 285 20.60 7.83 6.44
C CYS A 285 19.32 7.04 6.11
N THR A 286 19.42 5.78 5.67
CA THR A 286 18.24 4.90 5.47
C THR A 286 17.58 4.52 6.80
N VAL A 287 18.37 4.23 7.84
CA VAL A 287 17.83 4.01 9.20
C VAL A 287 17.20 5.29 9.75
N LEU A 288 17.87 6.45 9.58
CA LEU A 288 17.30 7.74 10.01
C LEU A 288 16.02 8.12 9.24
N LEU A 289 15.97 7.87 7.93
CA LEU A 289 14.77 8.04 7.11
C LEU A 289 13.62 7.18 7.64
N HIS A 290 13.89 5.91 7.96
CA HIS A 290 12.86 5.01 8.47
C HIS A 290 12.33 5.45 9.84
N LEU A 291 13.20 5.82 10.79
CA LEU A 291 12.73 6.35 12.09
C LEU A 291 11.96 7.67 11.91
N LEU A 292 12.43 8.57 11.05
CA LEU A 292 11.72 9.82 10.75
C LEU A 292 10.34 9.54 10.15
N ARG A 293 10.24 8.60 9.20
CA ARG A 293 8.96 8.15 8.62
C ARG A 293 8.00 7.64 9.68
N CYS A 294 8.46 6.80 10.61
CA CYS A 294 7.65 6.32 11.73
C CYS A 294 7.09 7.50 12.57
N ARG A 295 7.91 8.51 12.90
CA ARG A 295 7.45 9.68 13.67
C ARG A 295 6.52 10.59 12.85
N VAL A 296 6.76 10.74 11.56
CA VAL A 296 5.88 11.54 10.69
C VAL A 296 4.53 10.85 10.51
N ASP A 297 4.49 9.53 10.33
CA ASP A 297 3.25 8.76 10.26
C ASP A 297 2.42 8.87 11.54
N HIS A 298 3.09 8.84 12.69
CA HIS A 298 2.47 8.98 14.01
C HIS A 298 1.85 10.37 14.24
N ARG A 299 2.56 11.44 13.82
CA ARG A 299 2.24 12.84 14.17
C ARG A 299 1.42 13.57 13.10
N TYR A 300 1.67 13.28 11.83
CA TYR A 300 1.14 14.00 10.67
C TYR A 300 0.45 13.07 9.65
N GLY A 301 0.39 11.76 9.91
CA GLY A 301 -0.25 10.78 9.05
C GLY A 301 0.64 10.25 7.91
N CYS A 302 0.28 9.06 7.43
CA CYS A 302 1.11 8.28 6.50
C CYS A 302 1.24 8.85 5.08
N ASP A 303 0.41 9.83 4.69
CA ASP A 303 0.49 10.51 3.39
C ASP A 303 1.34 11.79 3.42
N THR A 304 1.78 12.25 4.59
CA THR A 304 2.57 13.46 4.71
C THR A 304 3.98 13.28 4.13
N VAL A 305 4.33 14.17 3.19
CA VAL A 305 5.62 14.18 2.49
C VAL A 305 6.73 14.71 3.40
N ILE A 306 7.88 14.04 3.39
CA ILE A 306 9.10 14.49 4.07
C ILE A 306 9.95 15.26 3.04
N LYS A 307 10.48 16.43 3.42
CA LYS A 307 11.46 17.14 2.59
C LYS A 307 12.85 16.56 2.79
N GLY A 308 13.59 16.38 1.71
CA GLY A 308 14.97 15.92 1.74
C GLY A 308 15.83 16.54 0.66
N PHE A 309 17.13 16.32 0.79
CA PHE A 309 18.09 16.68 -0.24
C PHE A 309 19.22 15.65 -0.34
N HIS A 310 19.77 15.54 -1.54
CA HIS A 310 20.96 14.77 -1.84
C HIS A 310 21.99 15.69 -2.48
N ILE A 311 23.22 15.70 -1.95
CA ILE A 311 24.31 16.48 -2.52
C ILE A 311 25.11 15.57 -3.43
N LEU A 312 24.99 15.80 -4.74
CA LEU A 312 25.58 14.97 -5.77
C LEU A 312 27.09 15.21 -5.88
N HIS A 313 27.84 14.12 -5.90
CA HIS A 313 29.25 14.11 -6.29
C HIS A 313 29.43 13.54 -7.72
N GLU A 314 30.52 13.91 -8.39
CA GLU A 314 30.72 13.63 -9.82
C GLU A 314 30.87 12.13 -10.15
N ASP A 315 31.17 11.30 -9.15
CA ASP A 315 31.40 9.85 -9.26
C ASP A 315 30.26 8.99 -8.66
N GLU A 316 29.00 9.33 -8.91
CA GLU A 316 27.86 8.50 -8.47
C GLU A 316 27.51 7.36 -9.44
N PHE A 317 27.32 6.16 -8.87
CA PHE A 317 26.91 4.96 -9.61
C PHE A 317 25.41 4.99 -9.94
N PRO A 318 24.97 4.60 -11.16
CA PRO A 318 23.56 4.59 -11.55
C PRO A 318 22.65 3.81 -10.59
N GLU A 319 23.15 2.70 -10.03
CA GLU A 319 22.45 1.86 -9.07
C GLU A 319 22.15 2.60 -7.76
N LEU A 320 23.02 3.53 -7.34
CA LEU A 320 22.79 4.37 -6.16
C LEU A 320 21.71 5.42 -6.45
N THR A 321 21.74 6.04 -7.63
CA THR A 321 20.71 7.00 -8.05
C THR A 321 19.33 6.33 -8.14
N GLU A 322 19.26 5.12 -8.69
CA GLU A 322 18.05 4.31 -8.73
C GLU A 322 17.56 3.92 -7.32
N PHE A 323 18.46 3.45 -6.44
CA PHE A 323 18.12 3.17 -5.04
C PHE A 323 17.55 4.39 -4.32
N VAL A 324 18.18 5.56 -4.48
CA VAL A 324 17.71 6.81 -3.86
C VAL A 324 16.32 7.17 -4.38
N ARG A 325 16.08 7.11 -5.69
CA ARG A 325 14.76 7.37 -6.31
C ARG A 325 13.68 6.44 -5.75
N ASP A 326 13.95 5.14 -5.74
CA ASP A 326 13.00 4.11 -5.36
C ASP A 326 12.63 4.17 -3.87
N ILE A 327 13.63 4.32 -3.00
CA ILE A 327 13.40 4.51 -1.55
C ILE A 327 12.67 5.82 -1.29
N SER A 328 13.01 6.90 -2.00
CA SER A 328 12.34 8.19 -1.84
C SER A 328 10.86 8.11 -2.18
N SER A 329 10.50 7.43 -3.27
CA SER A 329 9.10 7.18 -3.63
C SER A 329 8.37 6.34 -2.58
N LYS A 330 9.00 5.29 -2.05
CA LYS A 330 8.41 4.38 -1.04
C LYS A 330 8.15 5.08 0.30
N TYR A 331 9.08 5.93 0.73
CA TYR A 331 9.01 6.65 2.01
C TYR A 331 8.33 8.03 1.94
N LYS A 332 7.81 8.42 0.76
CA LYS A 332 7.23 9.75 0.49
C LYS A 332 8.19 10.89 0.86
N LEU A 333 9.43 10.76 0.39
CA LEU A 333 10.51 11.74 0.56
C LEU A 333 10.69 12.53 -0.75
N GLU A 334 10.49 13.85 -0.73
CA GLU A 334 10.86 14.74 -1.83
C GLU A 334 12.35 15.05 -1.73
N VAL A 335 13.21 14.33 -2.47
CA VAL A 335 14.66 14.58 -2.50
C VAL A 335 15.02 15.58 -3.58
N ARG A 336 15.52 16.75 -3.18
CA ARG A 336 16.15 17.71 -4.10
C ARG A 336 17.62 17.36 -4.31
N GLN A 337 18.04 17.27 -5.57
CA GLN A 337 19.45 17.06 -5.93
C GLN A 337 20.17 18.41 -6.02
N ILE A 338 21.36 18.50 -5.40
CA ILE A 338 22.18 19.71 -5.37
C ILE A 338 23.62 19.32 -5.70
N SER A 339 24.21 19.84 -6.76
CA SER A 339 25.58 19.49 -7.15
C SER A 339 26.63 20.25 -6.33
N GLY A 340 27.73 19.58 -5.98
CA GLY A 340 28.95 20.21 -5.46
C GLY A 340 29.36 19.77 -4.05
N ALA A 341 30.20 20.55 -3.39
CA ALA A 341 30.68 20.22 -2.04
C ALA A 341 29.61 20.48 -0.96
N LEU A 342 29.56 19.64 0.08
CA LEU A 342 28.60 19.70 1.20
C LEU A 342 28.31 21.12 1.73
N LYS A 343 29.35 21.93 1.97
CA LYS A 343 29.20 23.31 2.47
C LYS A 343 28.54 24.24 1.44
N GLY A 344 28.82 24.06 0.16
CA GLY A 344 28.18 24.80 -0.94
C GLY A 344 26.73 24.36 -1.13
N GLY A 345 26.47 23.04 -1.13
CA GLY A 345 25.12 22.51 -1.27
C GLY A 345 24.18 22.91 -0.13
N LEU A 346 24.68 22.97 1.12
CA LEU A 346 23.90 23.52 2.25
C LEU A 346 23.65 25.02 2.14
N ALA A 347 24.57 25.79 1.55
CA ALA A 347 24.35 27.21 1.27
C ALA A 347 23.28 27.39 0.18
N GLN A 348 23.31 26.57 -0.87
CA GLN A 348 22.30 26.56 -1.93
C GLN A 348 20.92 26.14 -1.40
N LEU A 349 20.85 25.08 -0.58
CA LEU A 349 19.60 24.65 0.07
C LEU A 349 18.95 25.80 0.88
N LYS A 350 19.75 26.61 1.58
CA LYS A 350 19.25 27.76 2.34
C LYS A 350 18.73 28.91 1.45
N VAL A 351 19.20 29.02 0.21
CA VAL A 351 18.66 29.96 -0.78
C VAL A 351 17.36 29.42 -1.38
N ASP A 352 17.33 28.14 -1.76
CA ASP A 352 16.20 27.51 -2.45
C ASP A 352 15.02 27.16 -1.53
N GLN A 353 15.30 26.96 -0.24
CA GLN A 353 14.33 26.66 0.81
C GLN A 353 14.67 27.45 2.08
N PRO A 354 14.45 28.78 2.09
CA PRO A 354 14.84 29.66 3.20
C PRO A 354 14.11 29.38 4.52
N ASN A 355 13.02 28.59 4.46
CA ASN A 355 12.28 28.15 5.64
C ASN A 355 12.91 26.92 6.32
N ILE A 356 13.85 26.19 5.69
CA ILE A 356 14.54 25.07 6.31
C ILE A 356 15.58 25.59 7.29
N VAL A 357 15.37 25.31 8.58
CA VAL A 357 16.26 25.71 9.68
C VAL A 357 16.88 24.52 10.42
N ALA A 358 16.33 23.32 10.22
CA ALA A 358 16.84 22.07 10.79
C ALA A 358 17.15 21.04 9.68
N VAL A 359 18.32 20.42 9.78
CA VAL A 359 18.76 19.34 8.88
C VAL A 359 19.08 18.10 9.69
N LEU A 360 18.33 17.03 9.45
CA LEU A 360 18.58 15.68 9.93
C LEU A 360 19.62 15.01 9.02
N MET A 361 20.65 14.41 9.60
CA MET A 361 21.72 13.73 8.87
C MET A 361 22.19 12.53 9.70
N GLY A 362 22.25 11.35 9.08
CA GLY A 362 22.78 10.13 9.71
C GLY A 362 24.30 10.13 9.67
N SER A 363 24.93 9.67 10.76
CA SER A 363 26.39 9.55 10.86
C SER A 363 26.78 8.41 11.77
N ARG A 364 28.00 7.87 11.61
CA ARG A 364 28.53 6.79 12.45
C ARG A 364 29.38 7.35 13.58
N SER A 365 29.36 6.65 14.71
CA SER A 365 30.25 6.92 15.86
C SER A 365 31.74 6.85 15.52
N THR A 366 32.10 6.14 14.44
CA THR A 366 33.46 5.97 13.92
C THR A 366 33.86 7.01 12.86
N ASP A 367 32.94 7.85 12.38
CA ASP A 367 33.25 8.81 11.31
C ASP A 367 34.23 9.88 11.78
N PRO A 368 35.11 10.41 10.89
CA PRO A 368 35.97 11.54 11.20
C PRO A 368 35.14 12.75 11.64
N LYS A 369 35.29 13.12 12.92
CA LYS A 369 34.52 14.15 13.68
C LYS A 369 33.18 13.70 14.30
N GLY A 370 32.78 12.43 14.24
CA GLY A 370 31.60 11.92 14.96
C GLY A 370 31.62 12.26 16.46
N LYS A 371 32.80 12.19 17.10
CA LYS A 371 33.04 12.60 18.50
C LYS A 371 32.86 14.09 18.80
N TYR A 372 32.84 14.96 17.79
CA TYR A 372 32.63 16.41 17.95
C TYR A 372 31.20 16.85 17.58
N MET A 373 30.41 15.97 16.95
CA MET A 373 28.98 16.21 16.72
C MET A 373 28.23 15.98 18.03
N LYS A 374 28.06 17.04 18.83
CA LYS A 374 27.35 17.00 20.11
C LYS A 374 25.88 16.65 19.90
N SER A 375 25.47 15.48 20.39
CA SER A 375 24.07 15.24 20.76
C SER A 375 23.74 16.06 22.02
N ASN A 376 23.38 17.34 21.84
CA ASN A 376 22.52 18.13 22.73
C ASN A 376 22.24 19.50 22.09
N ALA A 377 21.01 19.99 22.23
CA ALA A 377 20.45 21.08 21.45
C ALA A 377 21.22 22.42 21.56
N SER A 378 21.70 22.94 20.41
CA SER A 378 21.70 24.38 20.06
C SER A 378 22.42 24.63 18.71
N GLY A 379 21.74 25.29 17.76
CA GLY A 379 22.38 26.01 16.64
C GLY A 379 22.83 25.22 15.39
N LEU A 380 22.13 25.45 14.28
CA LEU A 380 22.60 25.40 12.87
C LEU A 380 23.13 24.08 12.25
N THR A 381 23.40 23.02 13.00
CA THR A 381 23.54 21.65 12.45
C THR A 381 23.16 20.63 13.52
N ARG A 382 22.04 19.92 13.35
CA ARG A 382 21.51 18.94 14.31
C ARG A 382 21.49 17.53 13.73
N THR A 383 22.64 16.86 13.78
CA THR A 383 22.77 15.46 13.35
C THR A 383 22.27 14.50 14.42
N GLY A 384 21.32 13.63 14.09
CA GLY A 384 20.87 12.56 14.98
C GLY A 384 21.86 11.40 14.97
N HIS A 385 22.40 11.02 16.12
CA HIS A 385 23.24 9.83 16.24
C HIS A 385 22.39 8.58 16.41
N ILE A 386 22.66 7.56 15.60
CA ILE A 386 22.13 6.21 15.75
C ILE A 386 23.33 5.26 15.74
N SER A 387 23.55 4.53 16.84
CA SER A 387 24.80 3.82 17.15
C SER A 387 24.65 2.31 17.23
#